data_AF-A0A520KWS5-F1
#
_entry.id   AF-A0A520KWS5-F1
#
_cell.length_a   1.000
_cell.length_b   1.000
_cell.length_c   1.000
_cell.angle_alpha   90.00
_cell.angle_beta   90.00
_cell.angle_gamma   90.00
#
_symmetry.space_group_name_H-M   'P 1'
#
loop_
_entity.id
_entity.type
_entity.pdbx_description
1 polymer ?
#
loop_
_entity_poly.entity_id
_entity_poly.type
_entity_poly.pdbx_seq_one_letter_code
_entity_poly.pdbx_strand_id
1 'polypeptide(L)'
;IFASTFCALVPIVMEPHVNEELCAEFAPIFCDVKEAKVCSLILPTLGNLDGRNEDDFYGLTAQATAKIEGDEVVINGYNMRPINSGGTANLFGVVCDTKDGLLYTFIPADTKGVKRGENFLKTGLNADKNANVSFDNVRVPKKYVAWQGDAKYLKELLVWNALCDSAICVGSMMDVHEIAKRWGTDRVIRYDQVLKENPLIAAVLAEVAQNIVSSRILVHNLARILAKSETYGEREGDEIFATSRAIAITVSNSAVYAINRTIELMASEGYAREGDVEKHWRDVKTIKNSMGGEVPMQMDVARWFYECETL
;
A
#
# COMPACT_ATOMS: atom_id res chain seq x y z
N ILE A 1 -0.52 -6.14 4.98
CA ILE A 1 -1.84 -6.69 5.37
C ILE A 1 -2.62 -5.65 6.17
N PHE A 2 -2.27 -5.36 7.43
CA PHE A 2 -3.04 -4.43 8.27
C PHE A 2 -3.03 -2.97 7.80
N ALA A 3 -1.92 -2.49 7.22
CA ALA A 3 -1.85 -1.18 6.58
C ALA A 3 -2.95 -0.99 5.52
N SER A 4 -3.09 -1.93 4.59
CA SER A 4 -4.10 -1.87 3.54
C SER A 4 -5.52 -1.96 4.11
N THR A 5 -5.72 -2.71 5.20
CA THR A 5 -7.00 -2.73 5.91
C THR A 5 -7.33 -1.37 6.52
N PHE A 6 -6.36 -0.72 7.17
CA PHE A 6 -6.52 0.65 7.65
C PHE A 6 -6.86 1.60 6.50
N CYS A 7 -6.08 1.59 5.40
CA CYS A 7 -6.33 2.43 4.23
C CYS A 7 -7.74 2.22 3.68
N ALA A 8 -8.21 0.97 3.59
CA ALA A 8 -9.56 0.68 3.10
C ALA A 8 -10.67 1.35 3.94
N LEU A 9 -10.42 1.52 5.24
CA LEU A 9 -11.40 2.08 6.16
C LEU A 9 -11.26 3.60 6.32
N VAL A 10 -10.13 4.21 5.88
CA VAL A 10 -9.90 5.66 5.92
C VAL A 10 -11.12 6.48 5.46
N PRO A 11 -11.81 6.14 4.34
CA PRO A 11 -12.95 6.90 3.87
C PRO A 11 -14.15 6.97 4.81
N ILE A 12 -14.17 6.19 5.90
CA ILE A 12 -15.25 6.20 6.90
C ILE A 12 -14.78 6.38 8.35
N VAL A 13 -13.48 6.27 8.63
CA VAL A 13 -12.94 6.35 10.01
C VAL A 13 -12.11 7.60 10.28
N MET A 14 -11.79 8.40 9.25
CA MET A 14 -10.95 9.58 9.39
C MET A 14 -11.76 10.85 9.12
N GLU A 15 -11.61 11.84 10.01
CA GLU A 15 -12.17 13.19 9.81
C GLU A 15 -11.70 13.79 8.47
N PRO A 16 -12.56 14.45 7.69
CA PRO A 16 -13.95 14.81 8.00
C PRO A 16 -15.00 13.75 7.59
N HIS A 17 -14.58 12.56 7.16
CA HIS A 17 -15.44 11.55 6.54
C HIS A 17 -15.99 10.50 7.51
N VAL A 18 -15.95 10.78 8.82
CA VAL A 18 -16.37 9.79 9.82
C VAL A 18 -17.84 9.40 9.59
N ASN A 19 -18.07 8.12 9.31
CA ASN A 19 -19.39 7.54 9.14
C ASN A 19 -19.64 6.53 10.26
N GLU A 20 -20.30 6.98 11.33
CA GLU A 20 -20.55 6.17 12.53
C GLU A 20 -21.41 4.93 12.25
N GLU A 21 -22.36 5.01 11.31
CA GLU A 21 -23.23 3.89 10.96
C GLU A 21 -22.42 2.75 10.33
N LEU A 22 -21.60 3.07 9.31
CA LEU A 22 -20.73 2.08 8.67
C LEU A 22 -19.64 1.58 9.62
N CYS A 23 -19.09 2.45 10.47
CA CYS A 23 -18.14 2.04 11.49
C CYS A 23 -18.77 1.02 12.45
N ALA A 24 -19.98 1.28 12.94
CA ALA A 24 -20.69 0.36 13.83
C ALA A 24 -21.04 -0.97 13.13
N GLU A 25 -21.37 -0.94 11.84
CA GLU A 25 -21.74 -2.13 11.08
C GLU A 25 -20.53 -3.01 10.73
N PHE A 26 -19.38 -2.40 10.39
CA PHE A 26 -18.17 -3.16 10.03
C PHE A 26 -17.24 -3.44 11.21
N ALA A 27 -17.33 -2.71 12.32
CA ALA A 27 -16.49 -2.95 13.51
C ALA A 27 -16.51 -4.41 13.99
N PRO A 28 -17.65 -5.14 14.04
CA PRO A 28 -17.68 -6.55 14.44
C PRO A 28 -16.85 -7.49 13.55
N ILE A 29 -16.50 -7.07 12.33
CA ILE A 29 -15.59 -7.84 11.47
C ILE A 29 -14.16 -7.81 12.04
N PHE A 30 -13.74 -6.69 12.64
CA PHE A 30 -12.34 -6.43 12.98
C PHE A 30 -12.08 -6.41 14.49
N CYS A 31 -13.08 -6.08 15.30
CA CYS A 31 -13.00 -5.97 16.75
C CYS A 31 -13.46 -7.26 17.43
N ASP A 32 -12.86 -7.59 18.58
CA ASP A 32 -13.22 -8.76 19.41
C ASP A 32 -13.19 -10.13 18.69
N VAL A 33 -12.39 -10.23 17.63
CA VAL A 33 -12.21 -11.45 16.85
C VAL A 33 -11.04 -12.29 17.34
N LYS A 34 -11.18 -13.62 17.29
CA LYS A 34 -10.10 -14.58 17.63
C LYS A 34 -9.06 -14.73 16.53
N GLU A 35 -9.42 -14.40 15.29
CA GLU A 35 -8.58 -14.50 14.11
C GLU A 35 -8.53 -13.16 13.41
N ALA A 36 -7.35 -12.78 12.93
CA ALA A 36 -7.17 -11.56 12.17
C ALA A 36 -8.08 -11.54 10.94
N LYS A 37 -8.92 -10.50 10.83
CA LYS A 37 -9.75 -10.23 9.65
C LYS A 37 -9.15 -9.08 8.86
N VAL A 38 -9.35 -9.10 7.55
CA VAL A 38 -8.67 -8.17 6.64
C VAL A 38 -9.65 -7.54 5.67
N CYS A 39 -9.49 -6.24 5.46
CA CYS A 39 -10.08 -5.53 4.34
C CYS A 39 -9.09 -5.51 3.18
N SER A 40 -9.59 -5.79 1.98
CA SER A 40 -8.86 -5.81 0.73
C SER A 40 -9.26 -4.62 -0.13
N LEU A 41 -8.29 -3.92 -0.70
CA LEU A 41 -8.52 -2.78 -1.57
C LEU A 41 -8.47 -3.18 -3.05
N ILE A 42 -9.46 -2.75 -3.82
CA ILE A 42 -9.47 -2.82 -5.29
C ILE A 42 -9.50 -1.37 -5.79
N LEU A 43 -8.34 -0.91 -6.26
CA LEU A 43 -8.10 0.46 -6.70
C LEU A 43 -7.95 0.54 -8.21
N PRO A 44 -8.03 1.73 -8.82
CA PRO A 44 -7.67 1.92 -10.21
C PRO A 44 -6.23 1.46 -10.48
N THR A 45 -5.98 0.95 -11.69
CA THR A 45 -4.67 0.45 -12.13
C THR A 45 -4.29 1.12 -13.45
N LEU A 46 -3.01 1.07 -13.82
CA LEU A 46 -2.56 1.43 -15.16
C LEU A 46 -3.42 0.68 -16.19
N GLY A 47 -4.00 1.45 -17.11
CA GLY A 47 -5.06 0.99 -18.00
C GLY A 47 -4.70 -0.26 -18.81
N ASN A 48 -5.58 -1.26 -18.76
CA ASN A 48 -6.05 -1.99 -19.94
C ASN A 48 -7.28 -2.81 -19.57
N LEU A 49 -8.45 -2.20 -19.71
CA LEU A 49 -9.72 -2.91 -19.86
C LEU A 49 -10.33 -2.42 -21.17
N ASP A 50 -10.03 -3.14 -22.25
CA ASP A 50 -10.69 -3.14 -23.58
C ASP A 50 -10.81 -1.82 -24.37
N GLY A 51 -10.21 -0.73 -23.91
CA GLY A 51 -10.02 0.49 -24.70
C GLY A 51 -10.89 1.66 -24.27
N ARG A 52 -10.23 2.80 -24.05
CA ARG A 52 -10.75 4.15 -23.79
C ARG A 52 -11.80 4.24 -22.68
N ASN A 53 -11.36 4.61 -21.48
CA ASN A 53 -12.19 5.45 -20.63
C ASN A 53 -11.80 6.91 -20.86
N GLU A 54 -12.79 7.75 -21.15
CA GLU A 54 -12.62 9.21 -21.23
C GLU A 54 -12.48 9.83 -19.82
N ASP A 55 -12.69 9.01 -18.77
CA ASP A 55 -12.68 9.35 -17.35
C ASP A 55 -11.54 8.65 -16.57
N ASP A 56 -10.30 8.74 -17.08
CA ASP A 56 -9.13 8.20 -16.38
C ASP A 56 -8.66 9.16 -15.26
N PHE A 57 -8.49 8.62 -14.05
CA PHE A 57 -7.83 9.36 -12.97
C PHE A 57 -6.32 9.31 -13.20
N TYR A 58 -5.77 10.34 -13.85
CA TYR A 58 -4.32 10.47 -14.05
C TYR A 58 -3.68 9.23 -14.72
N GLY A 59 -4.35 8.68 -15.73
CA GLY A 59 -3.92 7.48 -16.47
C GLY A 59 -4.21 6.16 -15.75
N LEU A 60 -5.00 6.18 -14.67
CA LEU A 60 -5.49 5.01 -13.96
C LEU A 60 -6.98 4.78 -14.27
N THR A 61 -7.33 3.53 -14.54
CA THR A 61 -8.70 3.10 -14.85
C THR A 61 -9.25 2.22 -13.72
N ALA A 62 -10.49 2.47 -13.28
CA ALA A 62 -11.14 1.63 -12.29
C ALA A 62 -11.36 0.20 -12.82
N GLN A 63 -11.19 -0.79 -11.95
CA GLN A 63 -11.28 -2.21 -12.34
C GLN A 63 -12.72 -2.76 -12.30
N ALA A 64 -13.64 -2.02 -11.68
CA ALA A 64 -15.05 -2.37 -11.52
C ALA A 64 -15.94 -1.24 -12.03
N THR A 65 -17.17 -1.57 -12.41
CA THR A 65 -18.25 -0.62 -12.67
C THR A 65 -19.33 -0.77 -11.61
N ALA A 66 -20.01 0.33 -11.29
CA ALA A 66 -21.15 0.34 -10.38
C ALA A 66 -22.33 1.12 -10.96
N LYS A 67 -23.54 0.67 -10.62
CA LYS A 67 -24.79 1.35 -10.96
C LYS A 67 -25.70 1.37 -9.74
N ILE A 68 -26.18 2.55 -9.37
CA ILE A 68 -27.18 2.71 -8.31
C ILE A 68 -28.55 2.30 -8.87
N GLU A 69 -29.22 1.35 -8.20
CA GLU A 69 -30.57 0.87 -8.53
C GLU A 69 -31.44 0.92 -7.27
N GLY A 70 -32.19 2.00 -7.09
CA GLY A 70 -33.01 2.19 -5.89
C GLY A 70 -32.17 2.38 -4.63
N ASP A 71 -32.32 1.47 -3.68
CA ASP A 71 -31.60 1.40 -2.41
C ASP A 71 -30.38 0.47 -2.46
N GLU A 72 -30.03 -0.07 -3.62
CA GLU A 72 -28.86 -0.92 -3.84
C GLU A 72 -27.86 -0.29 -4.83
N VAL A 73 -26.63 -0.80 -4.77
CA VAL A 73 -25.60 -0.62 -5.78
C VAL A 73 -25.30 -1.98 -6.40
N VAL A 74 -25.36 -2.05 -7.72
CA VAL A 74 -24.98 -3.23 -8.51
C VAL A 74 -23.55 -3.04 -9.00
N ILE A 75 -22.65 -3.96 -8.63
CA ILE A 75 -21.23 -3.91 -8.97
C ILE A 75 -20.86 -5.08 -9.88
N ASN A 76 -20.11 -4.76 -10.94
CA ASN A 76 -19.51 -5.75 -11.84
C ASN A 76 -18.02 -5.48 -12.04
N GLY A 77 -17.23 -6.53 -12.14
CA GLY A 77 -15.82 -6.44 -12.48
C GLY A 77 -15.23 -7.84 -12.57
N TYR A 78 -14.39 -8.08 -13.57
CA TYR A 78 -13.92 -9.43 -13.88
C TYR A 78 -12.41 -9.51 -13.75
N ASN A 79 -11.95 -10.55 -13.06
CA ASN A 79 -10.52 -10.83 -12.88
C ASN A 79 -9.72 -9.63 -12.34
N MET A 80 -10.36 -8.81 -11.50
CA MET A 80 -9.74 -7.64 -10.89
C MET A 80 -8.63 -8.08 -9.95
N ARG A 81 -7.62 -7.24 -9.81
CA ARG A 81 -6.43 -7.50 -9.00
C ARG A 81 -6.45 -6.61 -7.76
N PRO A 82 -6.85 -7.14 -6.59
CA PRO A 82 -6.75 -6.40 -5.35
C PRO A 82 -5.29 -6.14 -4.96
N ILE A 83 -5.04 -5.05 -4.24
CA ILE A 83 -3.68 -4.72 -3.79
C ILE A 83 -3.17 -5.70 -2.72
N ASN A 84 -4.08 -6.28 -1.94
CA ASN A 84 -3.80 -7.21 -0.86
C ASN A 84 -4.93 -8.22 -0.67
N SER A 85 -4.61 -9.41 -0.20
CA SER A 85 -5.52 -10.32 0.50
C SER A 85 -6.81 -10.72 -0.22
N GLY A 86 -6.90 -10.63 -1.55
CA GLY A 86 -8.09 -10.98 -2.31
C GLY A 86 -8.62 -12.40 -2.08
N GLY A 87 -7.74 -13.35 -1.76
CA GLY A 87 -8.10 -14.73 -1.47
C GLY A 87 -8.69 -14.93 -0.07
N THR A 88 -8.35 -14.07 0.90
CA THR A 88 -8.73 -14.21 2.32
C THR A 88 -9.50 -13.02 2.90
N ALA A 89 -9.85 -12.02 2.09
CA ALA A 89 -10.56 -10.84 2.53
C ALA A 89 -11.90 -11.16 3.21
N ASN A 90 -12.24 -10.35 4.21
CA ASN A 90 -13.55 -10.36 4.88
C ASN A 90 -14.43 -9.20 4.41
N LEU A 91 -13.78 -8.12 3.97
CA LEU A 91 -14.40 -6.95 3.39
C LEU A 91 -13.58 -6.51 2.18
N PHE A 92 -14.23 -6.04 1.14
CA PHE A 92 -13.57 -5.36 0.04
C PHE A 92 -13.94 -3.88 0.06
N GLY A 93 -12.96 -3.01 -0.08
CA GLY A 93 -13.16 -1.61 -0.42
C GLY A 93 -12.81 -1.40 -1.89
N VAL A 94 -13.77 -0.92 -2.69
CA VAL A 94 -13.69 -0.99 -4.15
C VAL A 94 -13.97 0.39 -4.74
N VAL A 95 -13.04 0.87 -5.56
CA VAL A 95 -13.28 2.02 -6.44
C VAL A 95 -13.91 1.49 -7.73
N CYS A 96 -15.10 1.99 -8.03
CA CYS A 96 -15.88 1.65 -9.20
C CYS A 96 -16.04 2.87 -10.10
N ASP A 97 -16.04 2.63 -11.41
CA ASP A 97 -16.49 3.59 -12.41
C ASP A 97 -18.02 3.62 -12.47
N THR A 98 -18.60 4.81 -12.64
CA THR A 98 -20.04 5.03 -12.76
C THR A 98 -20.32 6.15 -13.75
N LYS A 99 -21.58 6.30 -14.18
CA LYS A 99 -21.98 7.41 -15.06
C LYS A 99 -21.77 8.80 -14.45
N ASP A 100 -21.68 8.88 -13.13
CA ASP A 100 -21.57 10.13 -12.38
C ASP A 100 -20.14 10.32 -11.80
N GLY A 101 -19.15 9.61 -12.36
CA GLY A 101 -17.77 9.61 -11.90
C GLY A 101 -17.43 8.42 -11.00
N LEU A 102 -16.41 8.57 -10.16
CA LEU A 102 -15.92 7.46 -9.32
C LEU A 102 -16.81 7.26 -8.10
N LEU A 103 -16.92 6.01 -7.65
CA LEU A 103 -17.65 5.61 -6.47
C LEU A 103 -16.79 4.66 -5.64
N TYR A 104 -16.73 4.86 -4.33
CA TYR A 104 -16.12 3.90 -3.41
C TYR A 104 -17.16 3.25 -2.53
N THR A 105 -17.18 1.92 -2.53
CA THR A 105 -18.14 1.13 -1.76
C THR A 105 -17.48 -0.05 -1.08
N PHE A 106 -18.10 -0.48 0.01
CA PHE A 106 -17.72 -1.68 0.73
C PHE A 106 -18.55 -2.88 0.28
N ILE A 107 -17.90 -4.03 0.14
CA ILE A 107 -18.53 -5.29 -0.27
C ILE A 107 -18.12 -6.38 0.73
N PRO A 108 -19.02 -6.86 1.60
CA PRO A 108 -18.77 -8.03 2.43
C PRO A 108 -18.38 -9.22 1.57
N ALA A 109 -17.33 -9.94 1.96
CA ALA A 109 -16.65 -10.84 1.07
C ALA A 109 -17.37 -12.19 0.84
N ASP A 110 -18.50 -12.40 1.51
CA ASP A 110 -19.47 -13.49 1.37
C ASP A 110 -20.71 -13.07 0.56
N THR A 111 -20.77 -11.83 0.08
CA THR A 111 -21.88 -11.32 -0.73
C THR A 111 -22.04 -12.15 -2.01
N LYS A 112 -23.29 -12.50 -2.35
CA LYS A 112 -23.61 -13.26 -3.55
C LYS A 112 -23.06 -12.56 -4.80
N GLY A 113 -22.36 -13.33 -5.65
CA GLY A 113 -21.72 -12.82 -6.87
C GLY A 113 -20.23 -12.54 -6.72
N VAL A 114 -19.69 -12.51 -5.48
CA VAL A 114 -18.26 -12.43 -5.22
C VAL A 114 -17.61 -13.79 -5.53
N LYS A 115 -16.64 -13.79 -6.45
CA LYS A 115 -15.87 -14.98 -6.84
C LYS A 115 -14.38 -14.71 -6.66
N ARG A 116 -13.68 -15.61 -5.98
CA ARG A 116 -12.22 -15.53 -5.76
C ARG A 116 -11.53 -16.54 -6.66
N GLY A 117 -10.43 -16.12 -7.28
CA GLY A 117 -9.55 -17.00 -8.04
C GLY A 117 -8.54 -17.72 -7.15
N GLU A 118 -7.59 -18.38 -7.80
CA GLU A 118 -6.45 -18.99 -7.13
C GLU A 118 -5.49 -17.93 -6.57
N ASN A 119 -4.83 -18.27 -5.46
CA ASN A 119 -3.84 -17.40 -4.85
C ASN A 119 -2.62 -17.23 -5.77
N PHE A 120 -2.14 -16.00 -5.89
CA PHE A 120 -0.93 -15.71 -6.65
C PHE A 120 0.31 -16.32 -5.99
N LEU A 121 1.21 -16.84 -6.82
CA LEU A 121 2.57 -17.14 -6.42
C LEU A 121 3.40 -15.85 -6.53
N LYS A 122 3.60 -15.17 -5.38
CA LYS A 122 4.31 -13.90 -5.30
C LYS A 122 5.77 -14.12 -4.88
N THR A 123 6.63 -13.18 -5.24
CA THR A 123 8.02 -13.14 -4.75
C THR A 123 8.06 -12.94 -3.23
N GLY A 124 7.35 -11.95 -2.71
CA GLY A 124 7.22 -11.66 -1.29
C GLY A 124 5.78 -11.50 -0.83
N LEU A 125 5.64 -11.16 0.44
CA LEU A 125 4.38 -11.07 1.16
C LEU A 125 3.61 -12.40 1.10
N ASN A 126 4.27 -13.54 1.31
CA ASN A 126 3.65 -14.87 1.17
C ASN A 126 2.55 -15.17 2.20
N ALA A 127 2.54 -14.44 3.32
CA ALA A 127 1.46 -14.44 4.30
C ALA A 127 0.19 -13.76 3.77
N ASP A 128 0.35 -12.80 2.86
CA ASP A 128 -0.77 -12.13 2.19
C ASP A 128 -1.31 -13.04 1.06
N LYS A 129 -2.41 -13.76 1.35
CA LYS A 129 -3.10 -14.64 0.41
C LYS A 129 -3.94 -13.81 -0.56
N ASN A 130 -3.28 -13.28 -1.57
CA ASN A 130 -3.90 -12.44 -2.58
C ASN A 130 -4.28 -13.27 -3.82
N ALA A 131 -5.45 -12.98 -4.39
CA ALA A 131 -6.03 -13.66 -5.54
C ALA A 131 -6.81 -12.65 -6.38
N ASN A 132 -6.99 -12.94 -7.67
CA ASN A 132 -7.93 -12.14 -8.47
C ASN A 132 -9.36 -12.34 -7.93
N VAL A 133 -10.16 -11.28 -8.02
CA VAL A 133 -11.56 -11.28 -7.57
C VAL A 133 -12.45 -10.83 -8.70
N SER A 134 -13.60 -11.46 -8.84
CA SER A 134 -14.65 -11.04 -9.77
C SER A 134 -15.94 -10.76 -9.02
N PHE A 135 -16.64 -9.72 -9.43
CA PHE A 135 -17.99 -9.38 -9.01
C PHE A 135 -18.93 -9.59 -10.19
N ASP A 136 -19.85 -10.54 -10.05
CA ASP A 136 -20.88 -10.86 -11.02
C ASP A 136 -22.23 -10.49 -10.44
N ASN A 137 -22.74 -9.32 -10.84
CA ASN A 137 -23.98 -8.72 -10.35
C ASN A 137 -24.07 -8.69 -8.82
N VAL A 138 -22.97 -8.30 -8.17
CA VAL A 138 -22.93 -8.13 -6.72
C VAL A 138 -23.83 -6.97 -6.33
N ARG A 139 -24.72 -7.19 -5.37
CA ARG A 139 -25.65 -6.18 -4.85
C ARG A 139 -25.34 -5.89 -3.41
N VAL A 140 -25.16 -4.61 -3.09
CA VAL A 140 -24.97 -4.13 -1.71
C VAL A 140 -25.88 -2.94 -1.44
N PRO A 141 -26.27 -2.70 -0.17
CA PRO A 141 -27.04 -1.51 0.19
C PRO A 141 -26.33 -0.22 -0.22
N LYS A 142 -27.08 0.78 -0.68
CA LYS A 142 -26.57 2.10 -1.04
C LYS A 142 -25.82 2.78 0.12
N LYS A 143 -26.20 2.47 1.37
CA LYS A 143 -25.48 2.98 2.55
C LYS A 143 -24.03 2.54 2.63
N TYR A 144 -23.60 1.47 1.94
CA TYR A 144 -22.20 1.02 1.92
C TYR A 144 -21.29 1.87 1.02
N VAL A 145 -21.87 2.80 0.26
CA VAL A 145 -21.10 3.80 -0.50
C VAL A 145 -20.48 4.80 0.49
N ALA A 146 -19.16 4.81 0.58
CA ALA A 146 -18.44 5.77 1.42
C ALA A 146 -18.41 7.16 0.78
N TRP A 147 -18.22 7.21 -0.55
CA TRP A 147 -18.23 8.44 -1.32
C TRP A 147 -18.54 8.17 -2.80
N GLN A 148 -19.02 9.21 -3.48
CA GLN A 148 -19.26 9.23 -4.92
C GLN A 148 -18.91 10.62 -5.46
N GLY A 149 -18.39 10.68 -6.68
CA GLY A 149 -18.13 11.91 -7.41
C GLY A 149 -16.65 12.09 -7.70
N ASP A 150 -16.11 13.24 -7.28
CA ASP A 150 -14.75 13.67 -7.63
C ASP A 150 -13.67 12.71 -7.06
N ALA A 151 -12.62 12.50 -7.85
CA ALA A 151 -11.47 11.69 -7.52
C ALA A 151 -10.60 12.26 -6.38
N LYS A 152 -10.92 13.43 -5.82
CA LYS A 152 -10.26 13.96 -4.62
C LYS A 152 -10.24 12.97 -3.45
N TYR A 153 -11.31 12.19 -3.24
CA TYR A 153 -11.35 11.18 -2.18
C TYR A 153 -10.39 10.00 -2.46
N LEU A 154 -10.20 9.68 -3.75
CA LEU A 154 -9.18 8.73 -4.17
C LEU A 154 -7.77 9.27 -3.92
N LYS A 155 -7.52 10.58 -4.14
CA LYS A 155 -6.24 11.21 -3.78
C LYS A 155 -5.91 11.02 -2.31
N GLU A 156 -6.83 11.38 -1.41
CA GLU A 156 -6.62 11.22 0.03
C GLU A 156 -6.34 9.76 0.41
N LEU A 157 -7.13 8.81 -0.10
CA LEU A 157 -6.91 7.39 0.13
C LEU A 157 -5.49 6.94 -0.29
N LEU A 158 -5.04 7.41 -1.45
CA LEU A 158 -3.72 7.10 -2.00
C LEU A 158 -2.58 7.78 -1.24
N VAL A 159 -2.81 8.97 -0.65
CA VAL A 159 -1.86 9.63 0.27
C VAL A 159 -1.66 8.81 1.54
N TRP A 160 -2.74 8.31 2.14
CA TRP A 160 -2.65 7.42 3.30
C TRP A 160 -1.95 6.11 2.97
N ASN A 161 -2.24 5.52 1.82
CA ASN A 161 -1.54 4.32 1.35
C ASN A 161 -0.02 4.57 1.22
N ALA A 162 0.37 5.70 0.61
CA ALA A 162 1.78 6.07 0.47
C ALA A 162 2.49 6.19 1.82
N LEU A 163 1.84 6.79 2.83
CA LEU A 163 2.38 6.85 4.19
C LEU A 163 2.57 5.45 4.79
N CYS A 164 1.55 4.59 4.69
CA CYS A 164 1.59 3.25 5.26
C CYS A 164 2.67 2.36 4.60
N ASP A 165 2.78 2.39 3.27
CA ASP A 165 3.80 1.62 2.54
C ASP A 165 5.20 2.09 2.91
N SER A 166 5.40 3.41 3.02
CA SER A 166 6.68 4.00 3.45
C SER A 166 7.03 3.59 4.87
N ALA A 167 6.06 3.60 5.78
CA ALA A 167 6.27 3.17 7.17
C ALA A 167 6.66 1.68 7.26
N ILE A 168 6.04 0.80 6.47
CA ILE A 168 6.41 -0.62 6.40
C ILE A 168 7.85 -0.79 5.87
N CYS A 169 8.23 -0.03 4.85
CA CYS A 169 9.59 -0.04 4.31
C CYS A 169 10.63 0.38 5.37
N VAL A 170 10.33 1.42 6.16
CA VAL A 170 11.16 1.84 7.30
C VAL A 170 11.27 0.75 8.35
N GLY A 171 10.16 0.15 8.76
CA GLY A 171 10.16 -0.94 9.74
C GLY A 171 10.99 -2.15 9.25
N SER A 172 10.89 -2.47 7.97
CA SER A 172 11.67 -3.55 7.35
C SER A 172 13.18 -3.26 7.36
N MET A 173 13.59 -2.01 7.09
CA MET A 173 15.00 -1.64 7.20
C MET A 173 15.51 -1.72 8.65
N MET A 174 14.68 -1.33 9.62
CA MET A 174 15.04 -1.40 11.04
C MET A 174 15.27 -2.83 11.51
N ASP A 175 14.40 -3.77 11.12
CA ASP A 175 14.56 -5.19 11.45
C ASP A 175 15.84 -5.76 10.81
N VAL A 176 16.07 -5.46 9.53
CA VAL A 176 17.30 -5.86 8.82
C VAL A 176 18.56 -5.27 9.48
N HIS A 177 18.50 -4.03 9.99
CA HIS A 177 19.59 -3.46 10.77
C HIS A 177 19.86 -4.25 12.06
N GLU A 178 18.82 -4.67 12.78
CA GLU A 178 18.98 -5.45 14.00
C GLU A 178 19.61 -6.82 13.72
N ILE A 179 19.18 -7.48 12.64
CA ILE A 179 19.79 -8.74 12.15
C ILE A 179 21.27 -8.51 11.84
N ALA A 180 21.60 -7.50 11.03
CA ALA A 180 22.98 -7.19 10.63
C ALA A 180 23.86 -6.81 11.83
N LYS A 181 23.31 -6.07 12.80
CA LYS A 181 24.01 -5.67 14.03
C LYS A 181 24.36 -6.87 14.90
N ARG A 182 23.40 -7.80 15.09
CA ARG A 182 23.62 -9.05 15.84
C ARG A 182 24.68 -9.88 15.13
N TRP A 183 24.48 -10.14 13.84
CA TRP A 183 25.42 -10.88 13.00
C TRP A 183 26.85 -10.32 13.03
N GLY A 184 27.00 -9.00 12.92
CA GLY A 184 28.30 -8.34 12.99
C GLY A 184 28.92 -8.26 14.40
N THR A 185 28.12 -8.41 15.45
CA THR A 185 28.60 -8.42 16.85
C THR A 185 29.09 -9.80 17.28
N ASP A 186 28.38 -10.84 16.88
CA ASP A 186 28.66 -12.21 17.33
C ASP A 186 29.81 -12.87 16.56
N ARG A 187 30.27 -12.24 15.48
CA ARG A 187 31.28 -12.78 14.57
C ARG A 187 32.66 -12.19 14.81
N VAL A 188 33.62 -13.06 15.12
CA VAL A 188 35.04 -12.72 15.21
C VAL A 188 35.74 -13.12 13.91
N ILE A 189 36.51 -12.19 13.33
CA ILE A 189 37.32 -12.39 12.13
C ILE A 189 38.81 -12.46 12.48
N ARG A 190 39.69 -12.49 11.47
CA ARG A 190 41.15 -12.56 11.67
C ARG A 190 41.63 -11.48 12.63
N TYR A 191 42.66 -11.80 13.41
CA TYR A 191 43.24 -10.93 14.44
C TYR A 191 42.30 -10.67 15.63
N ASP A 192 41.41 -11.62 15.94
CA ASP A 192 40.47 -11.57 17.06
C ASP A 192 39.57 -10.31 17.08
N GLN A 193 39.37 -9.72 15.90
CA GLN A 193 38.56 -8.52 15.74
C GLN A 193 37.09 -8.89 15.54
N VAL A 194 36.19 -8.23 16.25
CA VAL A 194 34.74 -8.35 16.00
C VAL A 194 34.42 -7.72 14.63
N LEU A 195 33.61 -8.41 13.81
CA LEU A 195 33.38 -8.07 12.41
C LEU A 195 32.93 -6.62 12.21
N LYS A 196 31.97 -6.13 13.02
CA LYS A 196 31.46 -4.76 12.91
C LYS A 196 32.51 -3.67 13.17
N GLU A 197 33.61 -4.01 13.86
CA GLU A 197 34.70 -3.09 14.15
C GLU A 197 35.67 -2.94 12.95
N ASN A 198 35.52 -3.76 11.91
CA ASN A 198 36.28 -3.60 10.67
C ASN A 198 35.80 -2.36 9.91
N PRO A 199 36.68 -1.41 9.53
CA PRO A 199 36.28 -0.15 8.90
C PRO A 199 35.46 -0.31 7.60
N LEU A 200 35.76 -1.33 6.79
CA LEU A 200 35.01 -1.58 5.55
C LEU A 200 33.60 -2.07 5.85
N ILE A 201 33.45 -2.90 6.90
CA ILE A 201 32.13 -3.37 7.35
C ILE A 201 31.36 -2.22 7.99
N ALA A 202 32.00 -1.43 8.85
CA ALA A 202 31.41 -0.27 9.49
C ALA A 202 30.90 0.75 8.46
N ALA A 203 31.59 0.93 7.32
CA ALA A 203 31.13 1.77 6.23
C ALA A 203 29.80 1.27 5.63
N VAL A 204 29.65 -0.03 5.37
CA VAL A 204 28.37 -0.60 4.88
C VAL A 204 27.26 -0.48 5.92
N LEU A 205 27.56 -0.74 7.20
CA LEU A 205 26.58 -0.55 8.27
C LEU A 205 26.15 0.92 8.40
N ALA A 206 27.05 1.86 8.16
CA ALA A 206 26.74 3.28 8.12
C ALA A 206 25.84 3.65 6.94
N GLU A 207 26.07 3.09 5.73
CA GLU A 207 25.18 3.27 4.57
C GLU A 207 23.73 2.82 4.89
N VAL A 208 23.58 1.66 5.51
CA VAL A 208 22.27 1.14 5.95
C VAL A 208 21.62 2.09 6.97
N ALA A 209 22.39 2.54 7.96
CA ALA A 209 21.90 3.47 8.99
C ALA A 209 21.47 4.83 8.40
N GLN A 210 22.21 5.37 7.43
CA GLN A 210 21.88 6.63 6.75
C GLN A 210 20.53 6.54 6.03
N ASN A 211 20.27 5.44 5.32
CA ASN A 211 18.99 5.21 4.65
C ASN A 211 17.83 5.14 5.65
N ILE A 212 18.04 4.49 6.81
CA ILE A 212 17.04 4.43 7.89
C ILE A 212 16.74 5.82 8.43
N VAL A 213 17.78 6.59 8.80
CA VAL A 213 17.61 7.92 9.41
C VAL A 213 16.86 8.86 8.47
N SER A 214 17.31 8.96 7.21
CA SER A 214 16.67 9.82 6.21
C SER A 214 15.22 9.40 5.95
N SER A 215 14.97 8.11 5.77
CA SER A 215 13.62 7.60 5.51
C SER A 215 12.67 7.83 6.68
N ARG A 216 13.15 7.68 7.93
CA ARG A 216 12.34 7.97 9.13
C ARG A 216 11.92 9.43 9.19
N ILE A 217 12.84 10.36 8.87
CA ILE A 217 12.53 11.79 8.83
C ILE A 217 11.43 12.05 7.79
N LEU A 218 11.55 11.51 6.59
CA LEU A 218 10.56 11.68 5.52
C LEU A 218 9.18 11.13 5.92
N VAL A 219 9.12 9.90 6.44
CA VAL A 219 7.86 9.25 6.83
C VAL A 219 7.19 9.97 8.00
N HIS A 220 7.94 10.33 9.04
CA HIS A 220 7.37 11.09 10.16
C HIS A 220 6.94 12.49 9.74
N ASN A 221 7.65 13.12 8.80
CA ASN A 221 7.24 14.40 8.25
C ASN A 221 5.91 14.29 7.48
N LEU A 222 5.74 13.27 6.64
CA LEU A 222 4.47 13.02 5.96
C LEU A 222 3.35 12.74 6.96
N ALA A 223 3.57 11.89 7.95
CA ALA A 223 2.58 11.64 9.01
C ALA A 223 2.16 12.93 9.73
N ARG A 224 3.12 13.83 9.98
CA ARG A 224 2.87 15.13 10.61
C ARG A 224 2.06 16.08 9.71
N ILE A 225 2.32 16.07 8.41
CA ILE A 225 1.52 16.81 7.41
C ILE A 225 0.06 16.32 7.44
N LEU A 226 -0.15 15.00 7.39
CA LEU A 226 -1.50 14.43 7.37
C LEU A 226 -2.25 14.59 8.69
N ALA A 227 -1.55 14.53 9.82
CA ALA A 227 -2.13 14.70 11.15
C ALA A 227 -2.53 16.14 11.47
N LYS A 228 -1.99 17.13 10.75
CA LYS A 228 -2.23 18.56 10.97
C LYS A 228 -2.72 19.25 9.70
N SER A 229 -3.79 18.73 9.12
CA SER A 229 -4.38 19.25 7.88
C SER A 229 -4.81 20.72 8.01
N GLU A 230 -5.17 21.17 9.21
CA GLU A 230 -5.46 22.58 9.50
C GLU A 230 -4.26 23.51 9.34
N THR A 231 -3.04 22.98 9.45
CA THR A 231 -1.78 23.73 9.28
C THR A 231 -1.21 23.57 7.88
N TYR A 232 -1.27 22.36 7.31
CA TYR A 232 -0.59 22.02 6.07
C TYR A 232 -1.50 21.99 4.83
N GLY A 233 -2.82 22.05 5.01
CA GLY A 233 -3.80 21.95 3.93
C GLY A 233 -4.55 20.61 3.93
N GLU A 234 -5.55 20.55 3.06
CA GLU A 234 -6.40 19.38 2.85
C GLU A 234 -5.58 18.17 2.34
N ARG A 235 -5.88 16.96 2.81
CA ARG A 235 -5.04 15.78 2.56
C ARG A 235 -5.10 15.32 1.10
N GLU A 236 -6.18 15.66 0.42
CA GLU A 236 -6.39 15.48 -1.02
C GLU A 236 -5.71 16.55 -1.88
N GLY A 237 -5.12 17.59 -1.28
CA GLY A 237 -4.50 18.69 -2.01
C GLY A 237 -3.33 18.24 -2.88
N ASP A 238 -3.20 18.82 -4.07
CA ASP A 238 -2.25 18.38 -5.10
C ASP A 238 -0.78 18.38 -4.63
N GLU A 239 -0.38 19.38 -3.85
CA GLU A 239 0.97 19.45 -3.26
C GLU A 239 1.23 18.29 -2.29
N ILE A 240 0.28 17.99 -1.41
CA ILE A 240 0.39 16.90 -0.43
C ILE A 240 0.37 15.56 -1.15
N PHE A 241 -0.48 15.41 -2.16
CA PHE A 241 -0.53 14.22 -3.00
C PHE A 241 0.81 13.96 -3.67
N ALA A 242 1.37 14.93 -4.40
CA ALA A 242 2.68 14.82 -5.05
C ALA A 242 3.82 14.58 -4.04
N THR A 243 3.80 15.27 -2.90
CA THR A 243 4.79 15.08 -1.82
C THR A 243 4.74 13.66 -1.27
N SER A 244 3.54 13.10 -1.05
CA SER A 244 3.37 11.73 -0.57
C SER A 244 3.96 10.71 -1.57
N ARG A 245 3.79 10.96 -2.87
CA ARG A 245 4.35 10.12 -3.94
C ARG A 245 5.87 10.15 -3.95
N ALA A 246 6.45 11.34 -3.93
CA ALA A 246 7.90 11.51 -3.90
C ALA A 246 8.52 10.78 -2.69
N ILE A 247 7.92 10.95 -1.51
CA ILE A 247 8.38 10.30 -0.28
C ILE A 247 8.32 8.77 -0.41
N ALA A 248 7.20 8.22 -0.87
CA ALA A 248 7.05 6.77 -0.97
C ALA A 248 7.99 6.13 -2.02
N ILE A 249 8.25 6.81 -3.15
CA ILE A 249 9.30 6.40 -4.10
C ILE A 249 10.67 6.41 -3.42
N THR A 250 11.06 7.51 -2.78
CA THR A 250 12.37 7.65 -2.15
C THR A 250 12.58 6.62 -1.04
N VAL A 251 11.59 6.42 -0.17
CA VAL A 251 11.69 5.52 0.98
C VAL A 251 11.71 4.05 0.54
N SER A 252 10.87 3.66 -0.42
CA SER A 252 10.86 2.28 -0.94
C SER A 252 12.17 1.94 -1.66
N ASN A 253 12.76 2.88 -2.41
CA ASN A 253 14.09 2.71 -3.00
C ASN A 253 15.19 2.59 -1.95
N SER A 254 15.17 3.45 -0.93
CA SER A 254 16.12 3.41 0.18
C SER A 254 16.05 2.06 0.91
N ALA A 255 14.84 1.52 1.09
CA ALA A 255 14.64 0.22 1.70
C ALA A 255 15.19 -0.93 0.86
N VAL A 256 14.87 -0.98 -0.44
CA VAL A 256 15.45 -2.00 -1.33
C VAL A 256 16.98 -1.91 -1.33
N TYR A 257 17.54 -0.70 -1.40
CA TYR A 257 18.99 -0.49 -1.40
C TYR A 257 19.63 -0.96 -0.09
N ALA A 258 19.16 -0.49 1.06
CA ALA A 258 19.72 -0.83 2.37
C ALA A 258 19.67 -2.34 2.63
N ILE A 259 18.54 -2.98 2.32
CA ILE A 259 18.39 -4.43 2.50
C ILE A 259 19.33 -5.19 1.56
N ASN A 260 19.46 -4.78 0.29
CA ASN A 260 20.43 -5.39 -0.63
C ASN A 260 21.87 -5.29 -0.11
N ARG A 261 22.28 -4.11 0.38
CA ARG A 261 23.61 -3.91 0.95
C ARG A 261 23.87 -4.83 2.14
N THR A 262 22.86 -5.07 2.98
CA THR A 262 22.96 -6.04 4.06
C THR A 262 23.09 -7.49 3.55
N ILE A 263 22.33 -7.88 2.52
CA ILE A 263 22.44 -9.22 1.92
C ILE A 263 23.86 -9.44 1.37
N GLU A 264 24.39 -8.46 0.63
CA GLU A 264 25.74 -8.51 0.08
C GLU A 264 26.80 -8.61 1.18
N LEU A 265 26.63 -7.86 2.28
CA LEU A 265 27.50 -7.90 3.45
C LEU A 265 27.49 -9.27 4.13
N MET A 266 26.31 -9.87 4.30
CA MET A 266 26.14 -11.17 4.97
C MET A 266 26.46 -12.37 4.07
N ALA A 267 26.67 -12.13 2.77
CA ALA A 267 27.01 -13.14 1.78
C ALA A 267 26.05 -14.36 1.84
N SER A 268 26.57 -15.56 2.12
CA SER A 268 25.78 -16.79 2.17
C SER A 268 24.63 -16.75 3.17
N GLU A 269 24.81 -16.05 4.28
CA GLU A 269 23.78 -15.92 5.30
C GLU A 269 22.72 -14.89 4.92
N GLY A 270 23.09 -13.90 4.10
CA GLY A 270 22.18 -12.85 3.65
C GLY A 270 21.10 -13.35 2.68
N TYR A 271 21.44 -14.29 1.79
CA TYR A 271 20.46 -14.90 0.87
C TYR A 271 19.85 -16.20 1.40
N ALA A 272 20.37 -16.74 2.50
CA ALA A 272 19.80 -17.91 3.15
C ALA A 272 18.49 -17.55 3.87
N ARG A 273 17.50 -18.45 3.82
CA ARG A 273 16.21 -18.21 4.48
C ARG A 273 16.36 -18.18 6.00
N GLU A 274 17.32 -18.92 6.52
CA GLU A 274 17.68 -19.01 7.94
C GLU A 274 18.27 -17.71 8.48
N GLY A 275 18.81 -16.85 7.61
CA GLY A 275 19.34 -15.53 7.99
C GLY A 275 18.28 -14.43 8.00
N ASP A 276 17.04 -14.73 7.59
CA ASP A 276 15.85 -13.87 7.56
C ASP A 276 15.92 -12.55 6.75
N VAL A 277 17.10 -12.06 6.35
CA VAL A 277 17.24 -10.80 5.59
C VAL A 277 16.57 -10.87 4.21
N GLU A 278 16.76 -12.00 3.50
CA GLU A 278 16.22 -12.20 2.15
C GLU A 278 14.69 -12.06 2.10
N LYS A 279 14.00 -12.46 3.19
CA LYS A 279 12.55 -12.30 3.32
C LYS A 279 12.15 -10.83 3.25
N HIS A 280 12.83 -9.95 3.99
CA HIS A 280 12.55 -8.51 3.95
C HIS A 280 12.77 -7.93 2.56
N TRP A 281 13.80 -8.40 1.87
CA TRP A 281 14.04 -7.98 0.49
C TRP A 281 12.89 -8.37 -0.43
N ARG A 282 12.45 -9.64 -0.40
CA ARG A 282 11.33 -10.12 -1.21
C ARG A 282 10.04 -9.35 -0.91
N ASP A 283 9.76 -9.10 0.37
CA ASP A 283 8.57 -8.40 0.83
C ASP A 283 8.57 -6.93 0.38
N VAL A 284 9.64 -6.17 0.66
CA VAL A 284 9.76 -4.75 0.26
C VAL A 284 9.78 -4.62 -1.26
N LYS A 285 10.44 -5.53 -1.98
CA LYS A 285 10.41 -5.54 -3.45
C LYS A 285 8.99 -5.70 -3.98
N THR A 286 8.15 -6.49 -3.30
CA THR A 286 6.75 -6.66 -3.68
C THR A 286 5.93 -5.38 -3.39
N ILE A 287 6.14 -4.74 -2.24
CA ILE A 287 5.48 -3.47 -1.87
C ILE A 287 5.80 -2.38 -2.90
N LYS A 288 7.10 -2.21 -3.21
CA LYS A 288 7.58 -1.23 -4.19
C LYS A 288 6.87 -1.34 -5.55
N ASN A 289 6.58 -2.56 -5.99
CA ASN A 289 6.00 -2.82 -7.31
C ASN A 289 4.47 -2.96 -7.28
N SER A 290 3.84 -2.77 -6.11
CA SER A 290 2.38 -2.75 -6.02
C SER A 290 1.82 -1.57 -6.84
N MET A 291 0.61 -1.73 -7.37
CA MET A 291 -0.10 -0.68 -8.13
C MET A 291 0.64 -0.11 -9.36
N GLY A 292 1.39 -0.94 -10.09
CA GLY A 292 2.07 -0.52 -11.33
C GLY A 292 3.50 -0.02 -11.13
N GLY A 293 4.06 -0.18 -9.93
CA GLY A 293 5.41 0.24 -9.61
C GLY A 293 5.53 1.75 -9.45
N GLU A 294 6.69 2.30 -9.74
CA GLU A 294 6.98 3.71 -9.43
C GLU A 294 6.46 4.67 -10.49
N VAL A 295 6.22 4.20 -11.72
CA VAL A 295 5.91 5.06 -12.87
C VAL A 295 4.67 5.93 -12.62
N PRO A 296 3.52 5.40 -12.15
CA PRO A 296 2.36 6.25 -11.86
C PRO A 296 2.66 7.36 -10.85
N MET A 297 3.39 7.02 -9.79
CA MET A 297 3.75 7.97 -8.75
C MET A 297 4.77 9.02 -9.26
N GLN A 298 5.68 8.64 -10.15
CA GLN A 298 6.61 9.58 -10.79
C GLN A 298 5.87 10.56 -11.71
N MET A 299 4.86 10.07 -12.43
CA MET A 299 3.98 10.93 -13.24
C MET A 299 3.24 11.92 -12.34
N ASP A 300 2.64 11.47 -11.24
CA ASP A 300 1.97 12.35 -10.26
C ASP A 300 2.90 13.48 -9.75
N VAL A 301 4.15 13.14 -9.40
CA VAL A 301 5.15 14.14 -8.98
C VAL A 301 5.46 15.13 -10.11
N ALA A 302 5.64 14.63 -11.34
CA ALA A 302 5.96 15.47 -12.48
C ALA A 302 4.80 16.41 -12.87
N ARG A 303 3.55 15.94 -12.78
CA ARG A 303 2.35 16.77 -13.01
C ARG A 303 2.32 17.97 -12.07
N TRP A 304 2.66 17.77 -10.79
CA TRP A 304 2.67 18.87 -9.81
C TRP A 304 3.86 19.82 -9.98
N PHE A 305 5.09 19.30 -10.03
CA PHE A 305 6.29 20.16 -10.03
C PHE A 305 6.57 20.84 -11.36
N TYR A 306 6.10 20.27 -12.47
CA TYR A 306 6.40 20.73 -13.82
C TYR A 306 5.16 20.97 -14.67
N GLU A 307 3.97 20.94 -14.07
CA GLU A 307 2.69 21.23 -14.76
C GLU A 307 2.51 20.36 -16.01
N CYS A 308 2.93 19.09 -15.95
CA CYS A 308 2.77 18.16 -17.07
C CYS A 308 1.29 17.79 -17.26
N GLU A 309 0.72 18.07 -18.43
CA GLU A 309 -0.72 17.91 -18.70
C GLU A 309 -1.11 16.56 -19.31
N THR A 310 -0.20 15.93 -20.06
CA THR A 310 -0.52 14.77 -20.93
C THR A 310 -0.06 13.42 -20.39
N LEU A 311 0.57 13.40 -19.23
CA LEU A 311 0.96 12.17 -18.53
C LEU A 311 -0.30 11.44 -18.08
#